data_AF-A0A937PXE2-F1
#
_entry.id   AF-A0A937PXE2-F1
#
_cell.length_a   1.000
_cell.length_b   1.000
_cell.length_c   1.000
_cell.angle_alpha   90.00
_cell.angle_beta   90.00
_cell.angle_gamma   90.00
#
_symmetry.space_group_name_H-M   'P 1'
#
loop_
_entity.id
_entity.type
_entity.pdbx_description
1 polymer ?
#
loop_
_entity_poly.entity_id
_entity_poly.type
_entity_poly.pdbx_seq_one_letter_code
_entity_poly.pdbx_strand_id
1 'polypeptide(L)'
;GEPNAFALPGGFVFITRSLVELCGAEADEVAFILGHEMAHVIRGHAMNRIIGNTAISTAARVTPVRGVLSGWLQKVGVQFLESAYSQDLEAEADKLGVRLATAAKYDPQAATKLLARLANLSAAPKKFYLGQYFASHPAYKTRIQTINKYLTTLKT
;
A
#
# COMPACT_ATOMS: atom_id res chain seq x y z
N GLY A 1 -4.76 18.23 -5.95
CA GLY A 1 -5.42 16.92 -5.75
C GLY A 1 -4.89 16.32 -4.46
N GLU A 2 -5.63 15.39 -3.85
CA GLU A 2 -5.20 14.74 -2.61
C GLU A 2 -4.04 13.76 -2.85
N PRO A 3 -3.08 13.62 -1.90
CA PRO A 3 -2.03 12.62 -2.01
C PRO A 3 -2.62 11.20 -1.98
N ASN A 4 -2.37 10.40 -3.03
CA ASN A 4 -2.83 9.02 -3.09
C ASN A 4 -1.94 8.13 -3.99
N ALA A 5 -1.90 6.85 -3.67
CA ALA A 5 -1.41 5.78 -4.54
C ALA A 5 -2.24 4.53 -4.33
N PHE A 6 -2.44 3.75 -5.39
CA PHE A 6 -3.11 2.46 -5.29
C PHE A 6 -2.72 1.56 -6.45
N ALA A 7 -2.80 0.25 -6.21
CA ALA A 7 -2.61 -0.74 -7.24
C ALA A 7 -3.89 -1.52 -7.55
N LEU A 8 -4.06 -1.85 -8.84
CA LEU A 8 -5.16 -2.67 -9.34
C LEU A 8 -4.67 -4.08 -9.72
N PRO A 9 -5.55 -5.09 -9.65
CA PRO A 9 -5.30 -6.39 -10.25
C PRO A 9 -4.85 -6.24 -11.71
N GLY A 10 -3.85 -7.04 -12.11
CA GLY A 10 -3.25 -6.93 -13.45
C GLY A 10 -1.99 -6.08 -13.52
N GLY A 11 -1.54 -5.48 -12.42
CA GLY A 11 -0.22 -4.84 -12.33
C GLY A 11 -0.21 -3.33 -12.58
N PHE A 12 -1.38 -2.69 -12.65
CA PHE A 12 -1.46 -1.24 -12.79
C PHE A 12 -1.26 -0.57 -11.43
N VAL A 13 -0.31 0.37 -11.37
CA VAL A 13 -0.05 1.20 -10.18
C VAL A 13 -0.29 2.65 -10.55
N PHE A 14 -1.08 3.35 -9.75
CA PHE A 14 -1.41 4.76 -9.93
C PHE A 14 -0.82 5.56 -8.77
N ILE A 15 -0.25 6.72 -9.07
CA ILE A 15 0.28 7.65 -8.09
C ILE A 15 -0.18 9.06 -8.45
N THR A 16 -0.66 9.81 -7.45
CA THR A 16 -1.04 11.21 -7.67
C THR A 16 0.20 12.09 -7.64
N ARG A 17 0.19 13.15 -8.47
CA ARG A 17 1.24 14.16 -8.49
C ARG A 17 1.48 14.79 -7.10
N SER A 18 0.43 15.03 -6.33
CA SER A 18 0.53 15.59 -4.98
C SER A 18 1.22 14.66 -3.99
N LEU A 19 1.13 13.33 -4.16
CA LEU A 19 1.89 12.39 -3.35
C LEU A 19 3.39 12.42 -3.71
N VAL A 20 3.72 12.54 -4.99
CA VAL A 20 5.11 12.73 -5.44
C VAL A 20 5.69 14.04 -4.90
N GLU A 21 4.92 15.12 -4.92
CA GLU A 21 5.32 16.42 -4.35
C GLU A 21 5.48 16.34 -2.81
N LEU A 22 4.64 15.56 -2.13
CA LEU A 22 4.77 15.29 -0.69
C LEU A 22 6.07 14.54 -0.36
N CYS A 23 6.51 13.67 -1.26
CA CYS A 23 7.81 13.00 -1.18
C CYS A 23 9.00 13.96 -1.35
N GLY A 24 8.77 15.28 -1.47
CA GLY A 24 9.82 16.25 -1.78
C GLY A 24 10.47 16.00 -3.15
N ALA A 25 9.81 15.23 -4.01
CA ALA A 25 10.38 14.64 -5.23
C ALA A 25 11.65 13.80 -4.99
N GLU A 26 11.86 13.28 -3.77
CA GLU A 26 12.93 12.32 -3.50
C GLU A 26 12.62 10.98 -4.17
N ALA A 27 13.45 10.59 -5.14
CA ALA A 27 13.24 9.39 -5.93
C ALA A 27 13.21 8.11 -5.06
N ASP A 28 13.97 8.07 -3.97
CA ASP A 28 14.02 6.93 -3.05
C ASP A 28 12.68 6.69 -2.33
N GLU A 29 12.00 7.76 -1.93
CA GLU A 29 10.71 7.67 -1.24
C GLU A 29 9.59 7.29 -2.21
N VAL A 30 9.60 7.86 -3.42
CA VAL A 30 8.66 7.48 -4.48
C VAL A 30 8.88 6.01 -4.87
N ALA A 31 10.13 5.56 -4.95
CA ALA A 31 10.46 4.16 -5.23
C ALA A 31 9.93 3.22 -4.12
N PHE A 32 10.00 3.64 -2.85
CA PHE A 32 9.39 2.88 -1.77
C PHE A 32 7.86 2.80 -1.91
N ILE A 33 7.17 3.91 -2.18
CA ILE A 33 5.71 3.92 -2.40
C ILE A 33 5.32 2.98 -3.54
N LEU A 34 6.01 3.08 -4.68
CA LEU A 34 5.74 2.19 -5.82
C LEU A 34 6.03 0.73 -5.48
N GLY A 35 7.14 0.45 -4.80
CA GLY A 35 7.47 -0.89 -4.33
C GLY A 35 6.43 -1.47 -3.37
N HIS A 36 5.89 -0.65 -2.47
CA HIS A 36 4.82 -1.01 -1.54
C HIS A 36 3.52 -1.35 -2.29
N GLU A 37 3.10 -0.51 -3.22
CA GLU A 37 1.91 -0.77 -4.06
C GLU A 37 2.07 -2.02 -4.93
N MET A 38 3.24 -2.20 -5.54
CA MET A 38 3.58 -3.42 -6.28
C MET A 38 3.53 -4.65 -5.37
N ALA A 39 3.97 -4.55 -4.11
CA ALA A 39 3.92 -5.65 -3.17
C ALA A 39 2.49 -6.10 -2.87
N HIS A 40 1.53 -5.18 -2.75
CA HIS A 40 0.10 -5.53 -2.61
C HIS A 40 -0.40 -6.35 -3.82
N VAL A 41 0.04 -6.02 -5.03
CA VAL A 41 -0.31 -6.78 -6.25
C VAL A 41 0.37 -8.14 -6.27
N ILE A 42 1.68 -8.18 -6.06
CA ILE A 42 2.50 -9.40 -6.12
C ILE A 42 1.99 -10.44 -5.11
N ARG A 43 1.62 -9.99 -3.91
CA ARG A 43 1.07 -10.85 -2.85
C ARG A 43 -0.43 -11.12 -2.99
N GLY A 44 -1.08 -10.48 -3.96
CA GLY A 44 -2.50 -10.63 -4.20
C GLY A 44 -3.37 -10.15 -3.04
N HIS A 45 -2.94 -9.17 -2.24
CA HIS A 45 -3.67 -8.71 -1.05
C HIS A 45 -5.11 -8.28 -1.38
N ALA A 46 -5.28 -7.51 -2.46
CA ALA A 46 -6.59 -7.13 -2.95
C ALA A 46 -7.43 -8.36 -3.33
N MET A 47 -6.86 -9.28 -4.11
CA MET A 47 -7.56 -10.49 -4.56
C MET A 47 -7.92 -11.43 -3.40
N ASN A 48 -7.01 -11.65 -2.46
CA ASN A 48 -7.24 -12.50 -1.29
C ASN A 48 -8.32 -11.91 -0.38
N ARG A 49 -8.36 -10.58 -0.23
CA ARG A 49 -9.42 -9.92 0.52
C ARG A 49 -10.77 -10.02 -0.19
N ILE A 50 -10.76 -9.87 -1.51
CA ILE A 50 -11.94 -10.09 -2.36
C ILE A 50 -12.43 -11.53 -2.19
N ILE A 51 -11.54 -12.52 -2.31
CA ILE A 51 -11.88 -13.94 -2.15
C ILE A 51 -12.32 -14.25 -0.72
N GLY A 52 -11.71 -13.69 0.32
CA GLY A 52 -12.14 -13.89 1.71
C GLY A 52 -13.55 -13.36 1.95
N ASN A 53 -13.84 -12.14 1.49
CA ASN A 53 -15.16 -11.52 1.63
C ASN A 53 -16.21 -12.16 0.69
N THR A 54 -15.80 -12.63 -0.50
CA THR A 54 -16.66 -13.40 -1.39
C THR A 54 -16.86 -14.83 -0.92
N ALA A 55 -15.88 -15.54 -0.35
CA ALA A 55 -16.05 -16.89 0.18
C ALA A 55 -17.07 -16.91 1.34
N ILE A 56 -17.07 -15.87 2.18
CA ILE A 56 -18.12 -15.63 3.18
C ILE A 56 -19.50 -15.44 2.53
N SER A 57 -19.59 -14.87 1.32
CA SER A 57 -20.85 -14.72 0.58
C SER A 57 -21.13 -15.82 -0.46
N THR A 58 -20.17 -16.71 -0.77
CA THR A 58 -20.19 -17.71 -1.85
C THR A 58 -20.26 -19.14 -1.31
N ALA A 59 -20.19 -19.33 0.02
CA ALA A 59 -20.92 -20.43 0.66
C ALA A 59 -22.42 -20.46 0.23
N ALA A 60 -22.93 -19.39 -0.40
CA ALA A 60 -24.25 -19.35 -1.01
C ALA A 60 -24.36 -19.77 -2.49
N ARG A 61 -23.37 -19.66 -3.41
CA ARG A 61 -23.59 -19.98 -4.85
C ARG A 61 -22.34 -20.36 -5.68
N VAL A 62 -22.37 -21.56 -6.23
CA VAL A 62 -21.41 -22.16 -7.18
C VAL A 62 -21.41 -21.40 -8.52
N THR A 63 -20.38 -20.58 -8.83
CA THR A 63 -20.27 -19.91 -10.16
C THR A 63 -18.81 -19.78 -10.62
N PRO A 64 -18.48 -19.87 -11.94
CA PRO A 64 -17.10 -19.85 -12.42
C PRO A 64 -16.41 -18.49 -12.23
N VAL A 65 -15.19 -18.52 -11.67
CA VAL A 65 -14.38 -17.38 -11.22
C VAL A 65 -14.13 -16.31 -12.31
N ARG A 66 -14.13 -16.69 -13.60
CA ARG A 66 -13.76 -15.80 -14.71
C ARG A 66 -14.84 -14.76 -15.08
N GLY A 67 -16.12 -15.08 -14.90
CA GLY A 67 -17.24 -14.16 -15.19
C GLY A 67 -17.60 -13.25 -14.01
N VAL A 68 -17.21 -13.66 -12.80
CA VAL A 68 -17.41 -12.87 -11.58
C VAL A 68 -16.51 -11.64 -11.63
N LEU A 69 -15.24 -11.78 -12.02
CA LEU A 69 -14.27 -10.70 -11.93
C LEU A 69 -14.65 -9.44 -12.73
N SER A 70 -15.25 -9.57 -13.92
CA SER A 70 -15.64 -8.42 -14.77
C SER A 70 -16.89 -7.71 -14.28
N GLY A 71 -17.94 -8.45 -13.91
CA GLY A 71 -19.18 -7.87 -13.35
C GLY A 71 -19.02 -7.36 -11.91
N TRP A 72 -17.97 -7.79 -11.21
CA TRP A 72 -17.71 -7.46 -9.81
C TRP A 72 -16.71 -6.31 -9.66
N LEU A 73 -15.78 -6.11 -10.60
CA LEU A 73 -14.96 -4.88 -10.66
C LEU A 73 -15.84 -3.61 -10.79
N GLN A 74 -16.97 -3.73 -11.50
CA GLN A 74 -17.99 -2.67 -11.56
C GLN A 74 -18.82 -2.51 -10.28
N LYS A 75 -19.08 -3.61 -9.53
CA LYS A 75 -19.95 -3.60 -8.33
C LYS A 75 -19.23 -3.34 -7.02
N VAL A 76 -17.93 -3.64 -6.94
CA VAL A 76 -17.17 -3.56 -5.69
C VAL A 76 -16.39 -2.28 -5.54
N GLY A 77 -16.31 -1.52 -6.63
CA GLY A 77 -16.11 -0.09 -6.60
C GLY A 77 -14.76 0.33 -6.04
N VAL A 78 -14.50 1.62 -6.21
CA VAL A 78 -13.33 2.31 -5.64
C VAL A 78 -13.28 2.12 -4.12
N GLN A 79 -14.42 1.94 -3.46
CA GLN A 79 -14.53 1.83 -2.02
C GLN A 79 -13.82 0.62 -1.37
N PHE A 80 -13.65 -0.49 -2.11
CA PHE A 80 -12.79 -1.58 -1.62
C PHE A 80 -11.30 -1.23 -1.74
N LEU A 81 -10.90 -0.46 -2.75
CA LEU A 81 -9.51 0.00 -2.88
C LEU A 81 -9.15 1.03 -1.81
N GLU A 82 -10.13 1.78 -1.32
CA GLU A 82 -9.96 2.84 -0.32
C GLU A 82 -9.96 2.34 1.13
N SER A 83 -10.27 1.07 1.40
CA SER A 83 -10.35 0.56 2.77
C SER A 83 -9.03 -0.07 3.23
N ALA A 84 -8.72 0.10 4.52
CA ALA A 84 -7.44 -0.31 5.08
C ALA A 84 -7.16 -1.81 5.02
N TYR A 85 -5.89 -2.18 4.75
CA TYR A 85 -5.42 -3.56 4.91
C TYR A 85 -5.07 -3.88 6.37
N SER A 86 -5.02 -5.17 6.71
CA SER A 86 -4.59 -5.59 8.05
C SER A 86 -3.11 -5.29 8.28
N GLN A 87 -2.71 -5.17 9.56
CA GLN A 87 -1.33 -4.86 9.93
C GLN A 87 -0.32 -5.87 9.37
N ASP A 88 -0.70 -7.14 9.25
CA ASP A 88 0.17 -8.19 8.71
C ASP A 88 0.42 -8.03 7.21
N LEU A 89 -0.62 -7.71 6.43
CA LEU A 89 -0.50 -7.47 4.99
C LEU A 89 0.35 -6.24 4.70
N GLU A 90 0.23 -5.22 5.54
CA GLU A 90 1.01 -3.99 5.49
C GLU A 90 2.48 -4.23 5.82
N ALA A 91 2.75 -5.05 6.85
CA ALA A 91 4.10 -5.47 7.20
C ALA A 91 4.75 -6.31 6.08
N GLU A 92 3.97 -7.14 5.38
CA GLU A 92 4.43 -7.89 4.21
C GLU A 92 4.74 -6.97 3.03
N ALA A 93 3.84 -6.01 2.75
CA ALA A 93 4.00 -5.02 1.70
C ALA A 93 5.20 -4.10 1.96
N ASP A 94 5.41 -3.66 3.19
CA ASP A 94 6.56 -2.85 3.61
C ASP A 94 7.89 -3.56 3.39
N LYS A 95 8.00 -4.81 3.84
CA LYS A 95 9.23 -5.60 3.68
C LYS A 95 9.55 -5.82 2.22
N LEU A 96 8.56 -6.22 1.42
CA LEU A 96 8.76 -6.46 0.00
C LEU A 96 9.03 -5.14 -0.75
N GLY A 97 8.32 -4.05 -0.42
CA GLY A 97 8.54 -2.73 -1.01
C GLY A 97 9.95 -2.20 -0.75
N VAL A 98 10.44 -2.30 0.49
CA VAL A 98 11.84 -1.98 0.82
C VAL A 98 12.80 -2.86 0.02
N ARG A 99 12.54 -4.17 -0.08
CA ARG A 99 13.38 -5.09 -0.84
C ARG A 99 13.43 -4.73 -2.33
N LEU A 100 12.29 -4.39 -2.93
CA LEU A 100 12.18 -4.00 -4.34
C LEU A 100 12.92 -2.68 -4.61
N ALA A 101 12.71 -1.67 -3.76
CA ALA A 101 13.41 -0.39 -3.85
C ALA A 101 14.93 -0.57 -3.71
N THR A 102 15.37 -1.37 -2.72
CA THR A 102 16.79 -1.69 -2.51
C THR A 102 17.39 -2.42 -3.71
N ALA A 103 16.67 -3.40 -4.27
CA ALA A 103 17.11 -4.13 -5.47
C ALA A 103 17.23 -3.21 -6.70
N ALA A 104 16.40 -2.17 -6.77
CA ALA A 104 16.47 -1.10 -7.76
C ALA A 104 17.52 -0.01 -7.42
N LYS A 105 18.35 -0.22 -6.39
CA LYS A 105 19.44 0.67 -5.92
C LYS A 105 19.00 1.98 -5.26
N TYR A 106 17.76 2.05 -4.77
CA TYR A 106 17.29 3.16 -3.93
C TYR A 106 17.64 2.96 -2.45
N ASP A 107 17.69 4.04 -1.68
CA ASP A 107 18.03 4.03 -0.25
C ASP A 107 17.00 3.22 0.56
N PRO A 108 17.39 2.09 1.19
CA PRO A 108 16.48 1.31 2.03
C PRO A 108 15.93 2.09 3.24
N GLN A 109 16.61 3.16 3.67
CA GLN A 109 16.14 4.03 4.76
C GLN A 109 15.07 5.03 4.34
N ALA A 110 14.83 5.22 3.03
CA ALA A 110 13.82 6.16 2.55
C ALA A 110 12.41 5.83 3.06
N ALA A 111 12.10 4.55 3.21
CA ALA A 111 10.82 4.09 3.76
C ALA A 111 10.56 4.64 5.17
N THR A 112 11.54 4.54 6.08
CA THR A 112 11.37 4.99 7.47
C THR A 112 11.41 6.51 7.59
N LYS A 113 12.23 7.19 6.77
CA LYS A 113 12.24 8.65 6.64
C LYS A 113 10.89 9.19 6.20
N LEU A 114 10.33 8.64 5.12
CA LEU A 114 9.01 8.99 4.61
C LEU A 114 7.93 8.80 5.68
N LEU A 115 7.85 7.61 6.28
CA LEU A 115 6.84 7.30 7.31
C LEU A 115 6.97 8.20 8.55
N ALA A 116 8.19 8.55 8.96
CA ALA A 116 8.41 9.47 10.07
C ALA A 116 7.95 10.89 9.72
N ARG A 117 8.26 11.36 8.50
CA ARG A 117 7.79 12.66 8.01
C ARG A 117 6.27 12.72 7.95
N LEU A 118 5.63 11.67 7.46
CA LEU A 118 4.18 11.53 7.42
C LEU A 118 3.53 11.48 8.80
N ALA A 119 4.13 10.79 9.75
CA ALA A 119 3.67 10.77 11.13
C ALA A 119 3.68 12.19 11.75
N ASN A 120 4.73 12.96 11.49
CA ASN A 120 4.84 14.35 11.94
C ASN A 120 3.79 15.26 11.29
N LEU A 121 3.57 15.11 9.97
CA LEU A 121 2.52 15.86 9.25
C LEU A 121 1.11 15.51 9.74
N SER A 122 0.87 14.24 10.09
CA SER A 122 -0.42 13.77 10.64
C SER A 122 -0.73 14.35 12.01
N ALA A 123 0.31 14.58 12.84
CA ALA A 123 0.16 15.11 14.19
C ALA A 123 -0.01 16.63 14.23
N ALA A 124 0.25 17.33 13.12
CA ALA A 124 0.14 18.78 13.05
C ALA A 124 -1.33 19.23 13.04
N PRO A 125 -1.75 20.18 13.91
CA PRO A 125 -3.11 20.66 13.93
C PRO A 125 -3.45 21.40 12.62
N LYS A 126 -4.33 20.79 11.81
CA LYS A 126 -5.16 21.39 10.75
C LYS A 126 -4.56 21.82 9.40
N LYS A 127 -3.31 21.47 9.02
CA LYS A 127 -2.80 21.90 7.68
C LYS A 127 -2.54 20.82 6.64
N PHE A 128 -2.50 19.55 7.01
CA PHE A 128 -2.29 18.48 6.03
C PHE A 128 -3.38 17.44 6.17
N TYR A 129 -4.46 17.60 5.40
CA TYR A 129 -5.36 16.48 5.14
C TYR A 129 -4.55 15.49 4.31
N LEU A 130 -4.04 14.46 4.96
CA LEU A 130 -3.13 13.53 4.30
C LEU A 130 -3.84 12.73 3.19
N GLY A 131 -5.16 12.79 3.10
CA GLY A 131 -5.91 12.13 2.03
C GLY A 131 -6.09 10.65 2.31
N GLN A 132 -6.81 9.98 1.41
CA GLN A 132 -7.32 8.63 1.65
C GLN A 132 -6.22 7.56 1.79
N TYR A 133 -5.08 7.73 1.12
CA TYR A 133 -3.95 6.81 1.21
C TYR A 133 -3.53 6.55 2.65
N PHE A 134 -3.36 7.60 3.45
CA PHE A 134 -2.90 7.42 4.82
C PHE A 134 -4.00 6.97 5.78
N ALA A 135 -5.27 7.14 5.39
CA ALA A 135 -6.40 6.59 6.14
C ALA A 135 -6.53 5.06 5.93
N SER A 136 -6.05 4.54 4.80
CA SER A 136 -6.07 3.11 4.46
C SER A 136 -4.86 2.31 4.95
N HIS A 137 -3.87 2.92 5.60
CA HIS A 137 -2.70 2.20 6.11
C HIS A 137 -2.54 2.37 7.64
N PRO A 138 -2.10 1.34 8.38
CA PRO A 138 -2.04 1.32 9.84
C PRO A 138 -1.02 2.31 10.41
N ALA A 139 -1.06 2.49 11.73
CA ALA A 139 -0.26 3.49 12.45
C ALA A 139 1.25 3.43 12.10
N TYR A 140 1.78 4.58 11.65
CA TYR A 140 3.16 4.75 11.17
C TYR A 140 4.24 4.18 12.10
N LYS A 141 4.05 4.29 13.43
CA LYS A 141 5.02 3.81 14.43
C LYS A 141 5.30 2.31 14.28
N THR A 142 4.26 1.50 14.09
CA THR A 142 4.39 0.03 13.97
C THR A 142 5.08 -0.35 12.65
N ARG A 143 4.76 0.37 11.57
CA ARG A 143 5.41 0.18 10.26
C ARG A 143 6.90 0.49 10.32
N ILE A 144 7.28 1.64 10.90
CA ILE A 144 8.69 2.04 11.08
C ILE A 144 9.46 1.00 11.90
N GLN A 145 8.89 0.50 13.00
CA GLN A 145 9.52 -0.55 13.82
C GLN A 145 9.73 -1.84 13.02
N THR A 146 8.72 -2.24 12.24
CA THR A 146 8.78 -3.43 11.40
C THR A 146 9.86 -3.32 10.32
N ILE A 147 9.92 -2.17 9.63
CA ILE A 147 10.93 -1.91 8.62
C ILE A 147 12.33 -1.88 9.24
N ASN A 148 12.52 -1.17 10.36
CA ASN A 148 13.83 -1.13 11.04
C ASN A 148 14.33 -2.54 11.41
N LYS A 149 13.44 -3.40 11.93
CA LYS A 149 13.78 -4.79 12.21
C LYS A 149 14.17 -5.55 10.94
N TYR A 150 13.48 -5.33 9.82
CA TYR A 150 13.84 -5.93 8.54
C TYR A 150 15.18 -5.41 8.00
N LEU A 151 15.46 -4.11 8.11
CA LEU A 151 16.72 -3.53 7.65
C LEU A 151 17.94 -4.11 8.37
N THR A 152 17.81 -4.55 9.62
CA THR A 152 18.91 -5.25 10.31
C THR A 152 19.26 -6.59 9.68
N THR A 153 18.34 -7.24 8.96
CA THR A 153 18.60 -8.51 8.26
C THR A 153 19.19 -8.31 6.86
N LEU A 154 19.22 -7.08 6.34
CA LEU A 154 19.82 -6.75 5.04
C LEU A 154 21.30 -6.33 5.15
N LYS A 155 21.77 -6.02 6.36
CA LYS A 155 23.14 -5.57 6.63
C LYS A 155 24.15 -6.72 6.82
N THR A 156 23.76 -7.93 6.45
CA THR A 156 24.56 -9.16 6.47
C THR A 156 24.71 -9.69 5.06
#